data_AF-A0A2S0UBT7-F1
#
_entry.id   AF-A0A2S0UBT7-F1
#
_cell.length_a   1.000
_cell.length_b   1.000
_cell.length_c   1.000
_cell.angle_alpha   90.00
_cell.angle_beta   90.00
_cell.angle_gamma   90.00
#
_symmetry.space_group_name_H-M   'P 1'
#
loop_
_entity.id
_entity.type
_entity.pdbx_description
1 polymer ?
#
loop_
_entity_poly.entity_id
_entity_poly.type
_entity_poly.pdbx_seq_one_letter_code
_entity_poly.pdbx_strand_id
1 'polypeptide(L)'
;MIKECVLLNGQVINIGPWDYQKERVLINPGEDEPLFEERINNPLPEDAEIVEMEVTQSEDGGWYAKDYLPQPSELDRMGAEIVARELEALELRQQNEILGQQIVQRELEATDLKAQNEALGGQIVGLELRVLTLETTKTEGDTANV
;
A
#
# COMPACT_ATOMS: atom_id res chain seq x y z
N MET A 1 -30.56 7.07 -26.12
CA MET A 1 -32.03 6.81 -26.00
C MET A 1 -32.35 6.56 -24.54
N ILE A 2 -33.54 6.87 -24.05
CA ILE A 2 -33.89 6.62 -22.64
C ILE A 2 -34.38 5.17 -22.48
N LYS A 3 -33.89 4.46 -21.46
CA LYS A 3 -34.35 3.13 -21.06
C LYS A 3 -34.47 3.04 -19.54
N GLU A 4 -35.32 2.12 -19.07
CA GLU A 4 -35.31 1.67 -17.69
C GLU A 4 -33.98 0.96 -17.40
N CYS A 5 -33.37 1.30 -16.28
CA CYS A 5 -32.17 0.68 -15.76
C CYS A 5 -32.41 0.29 -14.31
N VAL A 6 -31.88 -0.87 -13.91
CA VAL A 6 -31.92 -1.31 -12.52
C VAL A 6 -30.59 -1.00 -11.88
N LEU A 7 -30.63 -0.21 -10.82
CA LEU A 7 -29.49 0.16 -10.01
C LEU A 7 -29.54 -0.61 -8.70
N LEU A 8 -28.40 -1.12 -8.24
CA LEU A 8 -28.24 -1.69 -6.92
C LEU A 8 -27.01 -1.04 -6.28
N ASN A 9 -27.16 -0.41 -5.12
CA ASN A 9 -26.09 0.36 -4.47
C ASN A 9 -25.48 1.43 -5.39
N GLY A 10 -26.32 2.07 -6.19
CA GLY A 10 -25.90 3.06 -7.18
C GLY A 10 -25.16 2.46 -8.39
N GLN A 11 -25.08 1.12 -8.52
CA GLN A 11 -24.50 0.38 -9.65
C GLN A 11 -25.54 -0.13 -10.64
N VAL A 12 -25.40 0.19 -11.93
CA VAL A 12 -26.30 -0.34 -12.98
C VAL A 12 -26.03 -1.84 -13.13
N ILE A 13 -27.00 -2.65 -12.72
CA ILE A 13 -26.94 -4.13 -12.79
C ILE A 13 -27.76 -4.69 -13.96
N ASN A 14 -28.70 -3.92 -14.51
CA ASN A 14 -29.47 -4.29 -15.70
C ASN A 14 -29.85 -3.05 -16.52
N ILE A 15 -29.85 -3.20 -17.85
CA ILE A 15 -30.34 -2.18 -18.79
C ILE A 15 -31.52 -2.76 -19.55
N GLY A 16 -32.70 -2.22 -19.28
CA GLY A 16 -33.98 -2.74 -19.69
C GLY A 16 -34.81 -3.24 -18.49
N PRO A 17 -36.02 -3.74 -18.76
CA PRO A 17 -36.91 -4.25 -17.72
C PRO A 17 -36.25 -5.43 -16.98
N TRP A 18 -36.51 -5.51 -15.67
CA TRP A 18 -36.05 -6.65 -14.87
C TRP A 18 -36.74 -7.94 -15.30
N ASP A 19 -35.96 -8.99 -15.57
CA ASP A 19 -36.50 -10.31 -15.89
C ASP A 19 -36.78 -11.07 -14.59
N TYR A 20 -38.04 -11.05 -14.17
CA TYR A 20 -38.50 -11.74 -12.96
C TYR A 20 -38.47 -13.27 -13.07
N GLN A 21 -38.22 -13.84 -14.26
CA GLN A 21 -38.22 -15.29 -14.52
C GLN A 21 -39.44 -15.99 -13.89
N LYS A 22 -40.63 -15.64 -14.39
CA LYS A 22 -41.89 -16.15 -13.86
C LYS A 22 -42.15 -17.57 -14.37
N GLU A 23 -42.41 -18.48 -13.44
CA GLU A 23 -42.77 -19.87 -13.74
C GLU A 23 -44.18 -20.17 -13.22
N ARG A 24 -45.01 -20.81 -14.06
CA ARG A 24 -46.33 -21.29 -13.64
C ARG A 24 -46.17 -22.68 -13.03
N VAL A 25 -46.29 -22.77 -11.71
CA VAL A 25 -46.17 -24.02 -10.98
C VAL A 25 -47.57 -24.55 -10.68
N LEU A 26 -47.82 -25.81 -11.04
CA LEU A 26 -49.05 -26.51 -10.69
C LEU A 26 -49.04 -26.83 -9.20
N ILE A 27 -49.93 -26.20 -8.42
CA ILE A 27 -50.09 -26.47 -6.99
C ILE A 27 -51.04 -27.65 -6.78
N ASN A 28 -52.15 -27.65 -7.52
CA ASN A 28 -53.18 -28.66 -7.35
C ASN A 28 -53.67 -29.15 -8.72
N PRO A 29 -53.46 -30.43 -9.06
CA PRO A 29 -53.94 -31.02 -10.30
C PRO A 29 -55.45 -31.35 -10.29
N GLY A 30 -56.24 -30.75 -9.39
CA GLY A 30 -57.64 -31.11 -9.07
C GLY A 30 -58.51 -31.48 -10.29
N GLU A 31 -59.44 -32.41 -10.07
CA GLU A 31 -60.22 -33.07 -11.14
C GLU A 31 -61.07 -32.10 -11.99
N ASP A 32 -61.48 -30.95 -11.43
CA ASP A 32 -62.32 -29.96 -12.13
C ASP A 32 -61.51 -28.79 -12.72
N GLU A 33 -60.64 -28.12 -11.93
CA GLU A 33 -59.77 -27.04 -12.41
C GLU A 33 -58.37 -27.09 -11.78
N PRO A 34 -57.30 -27.21 -12.58
CA PRO A 34 -55.93 -27.19 -12.07
C PRO A 34 -55.56 -25.80 -11.53
N LEU A 35 -55.09 -25.74 -10.28
CA LEU A 35 -54.62 -24.50 -9.65
C LEU A 35 -53.14 -24.29 -9.93
N PHE A 36 -52.83 -23.17 -10.57
CA PHE A 36 -51.47 -22.71 -10.82
C PHE A 36 -51.15 -21.47 -9.98
N GLU A 37 -49.90 -21.39 -9.52
CA GLU A 37 -49.33 -20.19 -8.92
C GLU A 37 -48.17 -19.68 -9.78
N GLU A 38 -48.06 -18.36 -9.91
CA GLU A 38 -46.89 -17.73 -10.51
C GLU A 38 -45.78 -17.62 -9.46
N ARG A 39 -44.71 -18.39 -9.63
CA ARG A 39 -43.50 -18.28 -8.82
C ARG A 39 -42.49 -17.38 -9.54
N ILE A 40 -41.95 -16.41 -8.81
CA ILE A 40 -40.86 -15.54 -9.27
C ILE A 40 -39.53 -16.19 -8.88
N ASN A 41 -38.73 -16.58 -9.88
CA ASN A 41 -37.44 -17.23 -9.63
C ASN A 41 -36.27 -16.24 -9.58
N ASN A 42 -36.44 -15.03 -10.12
CA ASN A 42 -35.44 -13.96 -10.06
C ASN A 42 -36.08 -12.67 -9.49
N PRO A 43 -36.36 -12.61 -8.18
CA PRO A 43 -36.91 -11.41 -7.58
C PRO A 43 -35.94 -10.23 -7.74
N LEU A 44 -36.48 -9.01 -7.78
CA LEU A 44 -35.67 -7.80 -7.77
C LEU A 44 -34.87 -7.77 -6.45
N PRO A 45 -33.54 -7.54 -6.47
CA PRO A 45 -32.75 -7.46 -5.26
C PRO A 45 -33.28 -6.42 -4.27
N GLU A 46 -33.13 -6.69 -2.98
CA GLU A 46 -33.39 -5.71 -1.92
C GLU A 46 -32.48 -4.49 -2.15
N ASP A 47 -33.01 -3.27 -1.96
CA ASP A 47 -32.33 -2.00 -2.25
C ASP A 47 -32.04 -1.70 -3.74
N ALA A 48 -32.62 -2.46 -4.67
CA ALA A 48 -32.55 -2.10 -6.08
C ALA A 48 -33.60 -1.03 -6.47
N GLU A 49 -33.15 -0.03 -7.23
CA GLU A 49 -33.98 1.06 -7.75
C GLU A 49 -34.11 0.96 -9.27
N ILE A 50 -35.31 1.21 -9.79
CA ILE A 50 -35.54 1.29 -11.25
C ILE A 50 -35.57 2.77 -11.63
N VAL A 51 -34.65 3.18 -12.49
CA VAL A 51 -34.54 4.58 -12.93
C VAL A 51 -34.43 4.66 -14.45
N GLU A 52 -34.94 5.73 -15.03
CA GLU A 52 -34.80 5.99 -16.46
C GLU A 52 -33.48 6.71 -16.74
N MET A 53 -32.61 6.10 -17.54
CA MET A 53 -31.31 6.67 -17.90
C MET A 53 -31.17 6.80 -19.41
N GLU A 54 -30.43 7.81 -19.85
CA GLU A 54 -29.96 7.83 -21.23
C GLU A 54 -28.93 6.71 -21.40
N VAL A 55 -29.15 5.82 -22.36
CA VAL A 55 -28.24 4.74 -22.73
C VAL A 55 -27.76 4.92 -24.16
N THR A 56 -26.54 4.47 -24.41
CA THR A 56 -25.93 4.44 -25.74
C THR A 56 -25.54 3.01 -26.08
N GLN A 57 -25.61 2.66 -27.36
CA GLN A 57 -25.20 1.35 -27.84
C GLN A 57 -23.72 1.41 -28.24
N SER A 58 -22.95 0.41 -27.82
CA SER A 58 -21.57 0.22 -28.25
C SER A 58 -21.52 -0.42 -29.65
N GLU A 59 -20.37 -0.31 -30.31
CA GLU A 59 -20.10 -1.00 -31.58
C GLU A 59 -20.23 -2.52 -31.45
N ASP A 60 -19.98 -3.07 -30.25
CA ASP A 60 -20.12 -4.49 -29.92
C ASP A 60 -21.59 -4.93 -29.68
N GLY A 61 -22.56 -4.02 -29.85
CA GLY A 61 -23.99 -4.28 -29.68
C GLY A 61 -24.50 -4.23 -28.23
N GLY A 62 -23.61 -4.08 -27.25
CA GLY A 62 -23.96 -3.87 -25.83
C GLY A 62 -24.53 -2.47 -25.56
N TRP A 63 -25.33 -2.35 -24.49
CA TRP A 63 -25.85 -1.05 -24.01
C TRP A 63 -25.04 -0.58 -22.80
N TYR A 64 -24.81 0.72 -22.69
CA TYR A 64 -24.22 1.35 -21.51
C TYR A 64 -24.99 2.61 -21.13
N ALA A 65 -25.13 2.87 -19.83
CA ALA A 65 -25.70 4.12 -19.33
C ALA A 65 -24.73 5.27 -19.61
N LYS A 66 -25.23 6.28 -20.32
CA LYS A 66 -24.49 7.48 -20.68
C LYS A 66 -24.34 8.35 -19.44
N ASP A 67 -23.17 8.96 -19.28
CA ASP A 67 -22.82 9.81 -18.12
C ASP A 67 -22.89 9.09 -16.75
N TYR A 68 -22.97 7.75 -16.76
CA TYR A 68 -22.97 6.94 -15.57
C TYR A 68 -21.53 6.65 -15.13
N LEU A 69 -21.13 7.23 -14.00
CA LEU A 69 -19.87 6.92 -13.33
C LEU A 69 -20.17 5.93 -12.20
N PRO A 70 -19.70 4.67 -12.28
CA PRO A 70 -19.90 3.73 -11.20
C PRO A 70 -19.23 4.24 -9.93
N GLN A 71 -19.98 4.25 -8.84
CA GLN A 71 -19.37 4.51 -7.54
C GLN A 71 -18.39 3.38 -7.23
N PRO A 72 -17.15 3.69 -6.80
CA PRO A 72 -16.19 2.67 -6.43
C PRO A 72 -16.77 1.85 -5.28
N SER A 73 -16.79 0.53 -5.48
CA SER A 73 -17.33 -0.41 -4.51
C SER A 73 -16.51 -0.36 -3.22
N GLU A 74 -17.07 -0.87 -2.12
CA GLU A 74 -16.33 -0.97 -0.86
C GLU A 74 -15.04 -1.79 -1.02
N LEU A 75 -15.08 -2.83 -1.87
CA LEU A 75 -13.92 -3.64 -2.19
C LEU A 75 -12.85 -2.83 -2.94
N ASP A 76 -13.25 -1.97 -3.89
CA ASP A 76 -12.31 -1.10 -4.62
C ASP A 76 -11.65 -0.09 -3.67
N ARG A 77 -12.43 0.49 -2.75
CA ARG A 77 -11.90 1.44 -1.74
C ARG A 77 -10.92 0.76 -0.81
N MET A 78 -11.26 -0.43 -0.31
CA MET A 78 -10.39 -1.22 0.56
C MET A 78 -9.13 -1.65 -0.18
N GLY A 79 -9.25 -2.06 -1.46
CA GLY A 79 -8.10 -2.38 -2.30
C GLY A 79 -7.15 -1.20 -2.48
N ALA A 80 -7.70 0.00 -2.75
CA ALA A 80 -6.90 1.22 -2.85
C ALA A 80 -6.18 1.57 -1.54
N GLU A 81 -6.84 1.39 -0.39
CA GLU A 81 -6.25 1.63 0.93
C GLU A 81 -5.10 0.65 1.23
N ILE A 82 -5.27 -0.63 0.91
CA ILE A 82 -4.22 -1.64 1.08
C ILE A 82 -3.00 -1.28 0.25
N VAL A 83 -3.19 -0.94 -1.04
CA VAL A 83 -2.09 -0.55 -1.93
C VAL A 83 -1.36 0.69 -1.40
N ALA A 84 -2.11 1.70 -0.93
CA ALA A 84 -1.51 2.91 -0.35
C ALA A 84 -0.65 2.58 0.88
N ARG A 85 -1.16 1.71 1.77
CA ARG A 85 -0.43 1.29 2.98
C ARG A 85 0.80 0.45 2.66
N GLU A 86 0.74 -0.43 1.67
CA GLU A 86 1.90 -1.21 1.23
C GLU A 86 2.99 -0.30 0.65
N LEU A 87 2.60 0.71 -0.11
CA LEU A 87 3.55 1.68 -0.66
C LEU A 87 4.26 2.47 0.44
N GLU A 88 3.52 2.97 1.43
CA GLU A 88 4.09 3.64 2.60
C GLU A 88 5.06 2.72 3.37
N ALA A 89 4.69 1.46 3.57
CA ALA A 89 5.55 0.49 4.24
C ALA A 89 6.85 0.22 3.47
N LEU A 90 6.80 0.22 2.13
CA LEU A 90 7.98 0.08 1.28
C LEU A 90 8.90 1.30 1.37
N GLU A 91 8.34 2.51 1.33
CA GLU A 91 9.12 3.75 1.49
C GLU A 91 9.81 3.80 2.85
N LEU A 92 9.11 3.45 3.94
CA LEU A 92 9.69 3.39 5.28
C LEU A 92 10.81 2.36 5.39
N ARG A 93 10.68 1.19 4.73
CA ARG A 93 11.75 0.18 4.69
C ARG A 93 12.98 0.72 3.97
N GLN A 94 12.79 1.37 2.83
CA GLN A 94 13.88 1.96 2.08
C GLN A 94 14.60 3.04 2.89
N GLN A 95 13.86 3.92 3.57
CA GLN A 95 14.46 4.93 4.45
C GLN A 95 15.26 4.30 5.58
N ASN A 96 14.72 3.27 6.24
CA ASN A 96 15.43 2.56 7.30
C ASN A 96 16.72 1.89 6.81
N GLU A 97 16.72 1.34 5.59
CA GLU A 97 17.92 0.75 5.00
C GLU A 97 19.01 1.81 4.77
N ILE A 98 18.64 2.96 4.20
CA ILE A 98 19.56 4.09 3.98
C ILE A 98 20.12 4.59 5.31
N LEU A 99 19.26 4.79 6.31
CA LEU A 99 19.69 5.21 7.65
C LEU A 99 20.63 4.18 8.29
N GLY A 100 20.33 2.89 8.14
CA GLY A 100 21.19 1.80 8.61
C GLY A 100 22.58 1.84 7.98
N GLN A 101 22.66 2.04 6.66
CA GLN A 101 23.95 2.18 5.97
C GLN A 101 24.74 3.41 6.45
N GLN A 102 24.06 4.54 6.65
CA GLN A 102 24.70 5.76 7.17
C GLN A 102 25.23 5.58 8.59
N ILE A 103 24.50 4.85 9.46
CA ILE A 103 24.96 4.53 10.81
C ILE A 103 26.23 3.70 10.76
N VAL A 104 26.24 2.61 9.97
CA VAL A 104 27.43 1.75 9.83
C VAL A 104 28.62 2.55 9.30
N GLN A 105 28.41 3.41 8.30
CA GLN A 105 29.48 4.26 7.78
C GLN A 105 30.04 5.20 8.86
N ARG A 106 29.18 5.85 9.63
CA ARG A 106 29.58 6.74 10.74
C ARG A 106 30.35 5.99 11.82
N GLU A 107 29.93 4.77 12.15
CA GLU A 107 30.63 3.92 13.12
C GLU A 107 32.04 3.56 12.64
N LEU A 108 32.19 3.20 11.35
CA LEU A 108 33.50 2.93 10.76
C LEU A 108 34.42 4.16 10.83
N GLU A 109 33.92 5.34 10.43
CA GLU A 109 34.67 6.60 10.53
C GLU A 109 35.10 6.90 11.97
N ALA A 110 34.20 6.68 12.95
CA ALA A 110 34.52 6.88 14.35
C ALA A 110 35.60 5.90 14.86
N THR A 111 35.56 4.65 14.41
CA THR A 111 36.60 3.66 14.77
C THR A 111 37.96 4.01 14.19
N ASP A 112 38.01 4.50 12.95
CA ASP A 112 39.26 4.91 12.31
C ASP A 112 39.87 6.13 13.02
N LEU A 113 39.05 7.15 13.31
CA LEU A 113 39.49 8.31 14.10
C LEU A 113 40.01 7.93 15.48
N LYS A 114 39.37 6.95 16.13
CA LYS A 114 39.84 6.44 17.44
C LYS A 114 41.21 5.77 17.32
N ALA A 115 41.42 4.94 16.30
CA ALA A 115 42.70 4.29 16.04
C ALA A 115 43.80 5.31 15.72
N GLN A 116 43.50 6.32 14.92
CA GLN A 116 44.43 7.42 14.62
C GLN A 116 44.82 8.18 15.89
N ASN A 117 43.85 8.52 16.75
CA ASN A 117 44.12 9.20 18.02
C ASN A 117 45.02 8.38 18.95
N GLU A 118 44.80 7.05 19.02
CA GLU A 118 45.65 6.16 19.81
C GLU A 118 47.08 6.12 19.27
N ALA A 119 47.25 6.03 17.94
CA ALA A 119 48.56 6.06 17.30
C ALA A 119 49.30 7.39 17.55
N LEU A 120 48.61 8.53 17.40
CA LEU A 120 49.16 9.85 17.70
C LEU A 120 49.55 9.98 19.18
N GLY A 121 48.71 9.48 20.09
CA GLY A 121 49.02 9.44 21.53
C GLY A 121 50.30 8.66 21.82
N GLY A 122 50.47 7.48 21.20
CA GLY A 122 51.71 6.70 21.32
C GLY A 122 52.95 7.43 20.78
N GLN A 123 52.81 8.15 19.67
CA GLN A 123 53.90 8.96 19.12
C GLN A 123 54.31 10.11 20.04
N ILE A 124 53.34 10.79 20.66
CA ILE A 124 53.58 11.87 21.62
C ILE A 124 54.36 11.34 22.82
N VAL A 125 53.90 10.25 23.44
CA VAL A 125 54.62 9.62 24.57
C VAL A 125 56.04 9.24 24.16
N GLY A 126 56.23 8.67 22.97
CA GLY A 126 57.56 8.33 22.46
C GLY A 126 58.46 9.53 22.18
N LEU A 127 57.90 10.70 21.86
CA LEU A 127 58.64 11.96 21.75
C LEU A 127 59.00 12.52 23.13
N GLU A 128 58.05 12.53 24.06
CA GLU A 128 58.26 12.99 25.44
C GLU A 128 59.40 12.21 26.13
N LEU A 129 59.42 10.89 26.00
CA LEU A 129 60.50 10.05 26.54
C LEU A 129 61.87 10.36 25.92
N ARG A 130 61.92 10.64 24.61
CA ARG A 130 63.17 11.01 23.92
C ARG A 130 63.68 12.37 24.40
N VAL A 131 62.80 13.34 24.56
CA VAL A 131 63.15 14.66 25.11
C VAL A 131 63.71 14.52 26.53
N LEU A 132 63.03 13.76 27.38
CA LEU A 132 63.45 13.54 28.76
C LEU A 132 64.84 12.86 28.84
N THR A 133 65.10 11.90 27.96
CA THR A 133 66.43 11.25 27.85
C THR A 133 67.52 12.23 27.38
N LEU A 134 67.20 13.13 26.45
CA LEU A 134 68.16 14.15 26.00
C LEU A 134 68.44 15.19 27.08
N GLU A 135 67.42 15.57 27.86
CA GLU A 135 67.57 16.49 28.98
C GLU A 135 68.45 15.91 30.10
N THR A 136 68.25 14.63 30.46
CA THR A 136 69.07 13.97 31.49
C THR A 136 70.52 13.80 31.07
N THR A 137 70.78 13.34 29.85
CA THR A 137 72.16 13.19 29.32
C THR A 137 72.91 14.52 29.22
N LYS A 138 72.21 15.61 28.90
CA LYS A 138 72.80 16.96 28.89
C LYS A 138 73.21 17.40 30.30
N THR A 139 72.35 17.19 31.30
CA THR A 139 72.67 17.55 32.69
C THR A 139 73.86 16.77 33.26
N GLU A 140 74.01 15.49 32.92
CA GLU A 140 75.17 14.69 33.34
C GLU A 140 76.48 15.19 32.69
N GLY A 141 76.44 15.55 31.40
CA GLY A 141 77.59 16.10 30.69
C GLY A 141 78.07 17.46 31.20
N ASP A 142 77.17 18.33 31.65
CA ASP A 142 77.51 19.63 32.25
C ASP A 142 78.13 19.48 33.64
N THR A 143 77.72 18.47 34.44
CA THR A 143 78.33 18.19 35.75
C THR A 143 79.71 17.53 35.69
N ALA A 144 80.05 16.89 34.56
CA ALA A 144 81.35 16.23 34.37
C ALA A 144 82.46 17.18 33.87
N ASN A 145 82.13 18.41 33.49
CA ASN A 145 83.05 19.41 32.93
C ASN A 145 83.38 20.57 33.90
N VAL A 146 83.10 20.44 35.20
CA VAL A 146 83.45 21.40 36.26
C VAL A 146 84.55 20.85 37.17
#